data_AF-A0A7M7T3Y3-F1
#
_entry.id   AF-A0A7M7T3Y3-F1
#
_cell.length_a   1.000
_cell.length_b   1.000
_cell.length_c   1.000
_cell.angle_alpha   90.00
_cell.angle_beta   90.00
_cell.angle_gamma   90.00
#
_symmetry.space_group_name_H-M   'P 1'
#
loop_
_entity.id
_entity.type
_entity.pdbx_description
1 polymer ?
#
loop_
_entity_poly.entity_id
_entity_poly.type
_entity_poly.pdbx_seq_one_letter_code
_entity_poly.pdbx_strand_id
1 'polypeptide(L)'
;MSREDYGTDSNDVVEKPLGALLLERCTIRQEPMDNGRYVFSLEYQQERDHKHYFAVSSLEEYKRWIDAIKTSSYERLKSTFLILQRELVRVKDVQKHKDASPKPARRAPPRPSHPPAFKQQPAKKPKETTESPQVKTEADVGGVLVDIT
;
A
#
# COMPACT_ATOMS: atom_id res chain seq x y z
N MET A 1 -64.27 30.93 17.66
CA MET A 1 -63.05 30.73 18.45
C MET A 1 -62.25 29.64 17.77
N SER A 2 -61.36 30.00 16.86
CA SER A 2 -60.49 29.05 16.17
C SER A 2 -59.16 29.05 16.91
N ARG A 3 -58.80 27.91 17.47
CA ARG A 3 -57.53 27.66 18.15
C ARG A 3 -56.49 27.44 17.04
N GLU A 4 -55.60 28.40 16.84
CA GLU A 4 -54.45 28.19 15.99
C GLU A 4 -53.48 27.27 16.71
N ASP A 5 -53.40 26.03 16.22
CA ASP A 5 -52.33 25.09 16.57
C ASP A 5 -51.06 25.56 15.87
N TYR A 6 -50.25 26.33 16.59
CA TYR A 6 -48.87 26.56 16.18
C TYR A 6 -48.12 25.25 16.35
N GLY A 7 -47.81 24.62 15.21
CA GLY A 7 -46.95 23.47 15.12
C GLY A 7 -45.66 23.76 15.88
N THR A 8 -45.38 22.90 16.86
CA THR A 8 -44.06 22.82 17.46
C THR A 8 -43.11 22.45 16.34
N ASP A 9 -42.45 23.45 15.74
CA ASP A 9 -41.23 23.25 14.97
C ASP A 9 -40.26 22.58 15.93
N SER A 10 -40.27 21.25 15.86
CA SER A 10 -39.30 20.37 16.47
C SER A 10 -37.99 20.79 15.87
N ASN A 11 -37.34 21.73 16.56
CA ASN A 11 -36.01 22.17 16.25
C ASN A 11 -35.19 20.90 16.13
N ASP A 12 -34.81 20.57 14.90
CA ASP A 12 -33.64 19.76 14.60
C ASP A 12 -32.45 20.49 15.23
N VAL A 13 -32.33 20.40 16.56
CA VAL A 13 -31.15 20.81 17.29
C VAL A 13 -30.12 19.75 16.91
N VAL A 14 -29.50 19.95 15.76
CA VAL A 14 -28.28 19.23 15.39
C VAL A 14 -27.27 19.65 16.44
N GLU A 15 -27.15 18.82 17.47
CA GLU A 15 -26.25 19.05 18.58
C GLU A 15 -24.83 19.20 18.00
N LYS A 16 -24.18 20.32 18.32
CA LYS A 16 -22.85 20.62 17.78
C LYS A 16 -21.88 19.50 18.18
N PRO A 17 -21.12 18.90 17.23
CA PRO A 17 -20.18 17.86 17.59
C PRO A 17 -19.10 18.42 18.51
N LEU A 18 -18.76 17.65 19.56
CA LEU A 18 -17.68 18.00 20.49
C LEU A 18 -16.30 17.94 19.83
N GLY A 19 -16.16 17.14 18.77
CA GLY A 19 -14.93 16.98 18.02
C GLY A 19 -15.05 15.90 16.94
N ALA A 20 -13.90 15.50 16.41
CA ALA A 20 -13.77 14.43 15.43
C ALA A 20 -12.63 13.48 15.83
N LEU A 21 -12.79 12.19 15.51
CA LEU A 21 -11.76 11.17 15.69
C LEU A 21 -11.10 10.88 14.35
N LEU A 22 -9.77 10.98 14.29
CA LEU A 22 -9.02 10.47 13.16
C LEU A 22 -8.90 8.94 13.32
N LEU A 23 -9.17 8.18 12.26
CA LEU A 23 -9.08 6.72 12.25
C LEU A 23 -7.91 6.25 11.37
N GLU A 24 -6.74 6.83 11.59
CA GLU A 24 -5.46 6.40 11.00
C GLU A 24 -4.54 5.92 12.14
N ARG A 25 -3.85 4.80 11.91
CA ARG A 25 -2.85 4.23 12.85
C ARG A 25 -3.40 4.07 14.28
N CYS A 26 -4.70 3.81 14.39
CA CYS A 26 -5.36 3.56 15.65
C CYS A 26 -5.52 2.05 15.89
N THR A 27 -5.35 1.63 17.13
CA THR A 27 -5.58 0.26 17.56
C THR A 27 -6.74 0.22 18.55
N ILE A 28 -7.71 -0.66 18.32
CA ILE A 28 -8.80 -0.87 19.26
C ILE A 28 -8.38 -1.92 20.29
N ARG A 29 -8.49 -1.61 21.58
CA ARG A 29 -8.29 -2.58 22.67
C ARG A 29 -9.59 -2.86 23.38
N GLN A 30 -9.81 -4.12 23.71
CA GLN A 30 -10.86 -4.49 24.64
C GLN A 30 -10.39 -4.18 26.06
N GLU A 31 -11.25 -3.53 26.83
CA GLU A 31 -10.98 -3.19 28.23
C GLU A 31 -11.87 -4.03 29.17
N PRO A 32 -11.52 -4.12 30.46
CA PRO A 32 -12.41 -4.73 31.46
C PRO A 32 -13.79 -4.06 31.47
N MET A 33 -14.83 -4.85 31.71
CA MET A 33 -16.17 -4.30 31.88
C MET A 33 -16.22 -3.36 33.10
N ASP A 34 -16.87 -2.22 32.95
CA ASP A 34 -17.08 -1.24 34.02
C ASP A 34 -18.57 -1.09 34.29
N ASN A 35 -19.00 -1.34 35.54
CA ASN A 35 -20.40 -1.21 35.97
C ASN A 35 -21.39 -1.95 35.05
N GLY A 36 -21.03 -3.15 34.60
CA GLY A 36 -21.85 -3.97 33.70
C GLY A 36 -21.86 -3.52 32.23
N ARG A 37 -21.08 -2.49 31.86
CA ARG A 37 -20.96 -2.01 30.48
C ARG A 37 -19.75 -2.63 29.78
N TYR A 38 -19.86 -2.78 28.47
CA TYR A 38 -18.74 -3.19 27.62
C TYR A 38 -17.86 -1.99 27.35
N VAL A 39 -16.55 -2.13 27.56
CA VAL A 39 -15.59 -1.04 27.40
C VAL A 39 -14.55 -1.41 26.36
N PHE A 40 -14.24 -0.48 25.47
CA PHE A 40 -13.08 -0.55 24.59
C PHE A 40 -12.36 0.79 24.58
N SER A 41 -11.13 0.76 24.10
CA SER A 41 -10.33 1.96 23.94
C SER A 41 -9.72 2.05 22.55
N LEU A 42 -9.46 3.28 22.10
CA LEU A 42 -8.78 3.61 20.86
C LEU A 42 -7.43 4.24 21.18
N GLU A 43 -6.35 3.56 20.79
CA GLU A 43 -4.96 3.96 21.05
C GLU A 43 -4.28 4.39 19.74
N TYR A 44 -3.62 5.55 19.74
CA TYR A 44 -2.91 6.08 18.56
C TYR A 44 -1.42 5.72 18.61
N GLN A 45 -0.89 5.13 17.53
CA GLN A 45 0.51 4.66 17.51
C GLN A 45 1.56 5.78 17.64
N GLN A 46 1.23 7.00 17.21
CA GLN A 46 2.19 8.09 17.10
C GLN A 46 2.16 9.06 18.28
N GLU A 47 1.11 9.03 19.09
CA GLU A 47 0.91 9.94 20.23
C GLU A 47 0.97 9.15 21.52
N ARG A 48 2.05 9.35 22.28
CA ARG A 48 2.45 8.47 23.39
C ARG A 48 1.50 8.44 24.60
N ASP A 49 0.34 9.09 24.52
CA ASP A 49 -0.67 9.09 25.59
C ASP A 49 -2.10 9.37 25.12
N HIS A 50 -2.38 9.30 23.81
CA HIS A 50 -3.73 9.53 23.32
C HIS A 50 -4.50 8.21 23.27
N LYS A 51 -5.31 8.03 24.30
CA LYS A 51 -6.22 6.89 24.46
C LYS A 51 -7.62 7.40 24.79
N HIS A 52 -8.60 7.05 23.95
CA HIS A 52 -10.00 7.34 24.21
C HIS A 52 -10.73 6.09 24.68
N TYR A 53 -11.46 6.19 25.78
CA TYR A 53 -12.28 5.10 26.30
C TYR A 53 -13.74 5.29 25.92
N PHE A 54 -14.37 4.20 25.52
CA PHE A 54 -15.77 4.15 25.14
C PHE A 54 -16.46 3.05 25.94
N ALA A 55 -17.64 3.37 26.48
CA ALA A 55 -18.48 2.43 27.20
C ALA A 55 -19.84 2.32 26.51
N VAL A 56 -20.32 1.09 26.32
CA VAL A 56 -21.59 0.80 25.68
C VAL A 56 -22.40 -0.20 26.50
N SER A 57 -23.72 -0.15 26.33
CA SER A 57 -24.66 -0.84 27.24
C SER A 57 -24.85 -2.33 26.89
N SER A 58 -24.57 -2.72 25.64
CA SER A 58 -24.79 -4.08 25.17
C SER A 58 -23.63 -4.60 24.29
N LEU A 59 -23.55 -5.93 24.19
CA LEU A 59 -22.57 -6.60 23.33
C LEU A 59 -22.81 -6.30 21.85
N GLU A 60 -24.07 -6.10 21.45
CA GLU A 60 -24.41 -5.79 20.07
C GLU A 60 -23.90 -4.40 19.68
N GLU A 61 -24.14 -3.38 20.53
CA GLU A 61 -23.59 -2.04 20.33
C GLU A 61 -22.07 -2.08 20.30
N TYR A 62 -21.44 -2.82 21.22
CA TYR A 62 -19.99 -3.00 21.24
C TYR A 62 -19.49 -3.51 19.88
N LYS A 63 -20.01 -4.65 19.40
CA LYS A 63 -19.59 -5.21 18.11
C LYS A 63 -19.82 -4.24 16.96
N ARG A 64 -20.98 -3.56 16.94
CA ARG A 64 -21.33 -2.57 15.92
C ARG A 64 -20.33 -1.41 15.90
N TRP A 65 -19.92 -0.89 17.05
CA TRP A 65 -18.91 0.17 17.15
C TRP A 65 -17.53 -0.32 16.68
N ILE A 66 -17.10 -1.50 17.12
CA ILE A 66 -15.83 -2.09 16.69
C ILE A 66 -15.79 -2.26 15.16
N ASP A 67 -16.87 -2.77 14.58
CA ASP A 67 -16.97 -2.98 13.14
C ASP A 67 -17.06 -1.65 12.37
N ALA A 68 -17.82 -0.67 12.87
CA ALA A 68 -17.91 0.66 12.29
C ALA A 68 -16.53 1.34 12.24
N ILE A 69 -15.76 1.29 13.33
CA ILE A 69 -14.42 1.87 13.39
C ILE A 69 -13.48 1.14 12.42
N LYS A 70 -13.48 -0.20 12.39
CA LYS A 70 -12.64 -0.99 11.46
C LYS A 70 -13.01 -0.81 9.99
N THR A 71 -14.29 -0.57 9.69
CA THR A 71 -14.77 -0.36 8.31
C THR A 71 -14.51 1.05 7.80
N SER A 72 -14.49 2.03 8.69
CA SER A 72 -14.21 3.43 8.35
C SER A 72 -12.74 3.82 8.50
N SER A 73 -11.86 2.92 8.96
CA SER A 73 -10.44 3.22 9.15
C SER A 73 -9.71 3.48 7.83
N TYR A 74 -8.66 4.30 7.91
CA TYR A 74 -7.82 4.63 6.76
C TYR A 74 -7.17 3.39 6.15
N GLU A 75 -6.79 2.41 6.95
CA GLU A 75 -6.16 1.15 6.51
C GLU A 75 -7.12 0.31 5.67
N ARG A 76 -8.41 0.28 6.04
CA ARG A 76 -9.47 -0.37 5.26
C ARG A 76 -9.64 0.34 3.92
N LEU A 77 -9.71 1.67 3.94
CA LEU A 77 -9.82 2.49 2.72
C LEU A 77 -8.61 2.31 1.80
N LYS A 78 -7.39 2.38 2.35
CA LYS A 78 -6.13 2.19 1.63
C LYS A 78 -6.04 0.80 1.01
N SER A 79 -6.41 -0.24 1.76
CA SER A 79 -6.47 -1.61 1.24
C SER A 79 -7.42 -1.72 0.05
N THR A 80 -8.61 -1.12 0.17
CA THR A 80 -9.62 -1.10 -0.90
C THR A 80 -9.11 -0.36 -2.13
N PHE A 81 -8.51 0.81 -1.94
CA PHE A 81 -7.93 1.61 -3.01
C PHE A 81 -6.84 0.84 -3.79
N LEU A 82 -5.93 0.17 -3.09
CA LEU A 82 -4.87 -0.63 -3.73
C LEU A 82 -5.42 -1.81 -4.54
N ILE A 83 -6.50 -2.45 -4.06
CA ILE A 83 -7.17 -3.51 -4.81
C ILE A 83 -7.77 -2.96 -6.11
N LEU A 84 -8.52 -1.87 -6.01
CA LEU A 84 -9.13 -1.23 -7.19
C LEU A 84 -8.09 -0.77 -8.20
N GLN A 85 -6.97 -0.21 -7.74
CA GLN A 85 -5.86 0.19 -8.62
C GLN A 85 -5.30 -1.01 -9.40
N ARG A 86 -5.13 -2.16 -8.76
CA ARG A 86 -4.66 -3.39 -9.42
C ARG A 86 -5.66 -3.93 -10.43
N GLU A 87 -6.95 -3.86 -10.12
CA GLU A 87 -8.02 -4.27 -11.05
C GLU A 87 -8.02 -3.42 -12.31
N LEU A 88 -7.86 -2.10 -12.18
CA LEU A 88 -7.78 -1.19 -13.33
C LEU A 88 -6.59 -1.49 -14.24
N VAL A 89 -5.41 -1.79 -13.68
CA VAL A 89 -4.24 -2.19 -14.47
C VAL A 89 -4.53 -3.47 -15.25
N ARG A 90 -5.07 -4.50 -14.57
CA ARG A 90 -5.43 -5.78 -15.18
C ARG A 90 -6.40 -5.62 -16.35
N VAL A 91 -7.45 -4.80 -16.19
CA VAL A 91 -8.45 -4.56 -17.25
C VAL A 91 -7.81 -3.85 -18.44
N LYS A 92 -6.93 -2.86 -18.21
CA LYS A 92 -6.21 -2.17 -19.30
C LYS A 92 -5.29 -3.12 -20.07
N ASP A 93 -4.60 -4.02 -19.38
CA ASP A 93 -3.72 -5.00 -20.01
C ASP A 93 -4.50 -6.01 -20.88
N VAL A 94 -5.70 -6.43 -20.42
CA VAL A 94 -6.58 -7.31 -21.21
C VAL A 94 -7.07 -6.64 -22.49
N GLN A 95 -7.37 -5.33 -22.46
CA GLN A 95 -7.80 -4.60 -23.67
C GLN A 95 -6.67 -4.45 -24.68
N LYS A 96 -5.44 -4.17 -24.22
CA LYS A 96 -4.26 -4.08 -25.10
C LYS A 96 -4.03 -5.35 -25.93
N HIS A 97 -4.39 -6.53 -25.39
CA HIS A 97 -4.30 -7.80 -26.12
C HIS A 97 -5.49 -8.06 -27.07
N LYS A 98 -6.67 -7.44 -26.85
CA LYS A 98 -7.83 -7.58 -27.74
C LYS A 98 -7.74 -6.68 -28.98
N ASP A 99 -7.16 -5.49 -28.83
CA ASP A 99 -6.99 -4.54 -29.95
C ASP A 99 -5.76 -4.86 -30.84
N ALA A 100 -4.90 -5.78 -30.40
CA ALA A 100 -3.81 -6.32 -31.21
C ALA A 100 -4.33 -7.36 -32.21
N SER A 101 -5.07 -6.90 -33.22
CA SER A 101 -5.37 -7.72 -34.40
C SER A 101 -4.05 -8.16 -35.06
N PRO A 102 -3.86 -9.45 -35.42
CA PRO A 102 -2.64 -9.88 -36.10
C PRO A 102 -2.53 -9.14 -37.43
N LYS A 103 -1.54 -8.26 -37.57
CA LYS A 103 -1.19 -7.71 -38.90
C LYS A 103 -0.91 -8.91 -39.82
N PRO A 104 -1.55 -9.02 -41.00
CA PRO A 104 -1.22 -10.09 -41.93
C PRO A 104 0.27 -10.01 -42.25
N ALA A 105 0.97 -11.11 -42.02
CA ALA A 105 2.39 -11.21 -42.31
C ALA A 105 2.60 -10.88 -43.79
N ARG A 106 3.17 -9.71 -44.10
CA ARG A 106 3.74 -9.46 -45.43
C ARG A 106 4.84 -10.50 -45.63
N ARG A 107 4.56 -11.55 -46.40
CA ARG A 107 5.58 -12.48 -46.89
C ARG A 107 6.61 -11.66 -47.64
N ALA A 108 7.84 -11.60 -47.13
CA ALA A 108 8.95 -11.03 -47.88
C ALA A 108 9.16 -11.89 -49.14
N PRO A 109 9.41 -11.29 -50.31
CA PRO A 109 9.74 -12.05 -51.52
C PRO A 109 11.01 -12.89 -51.29
N PRO A 110 11.13 -14.08 -51.91
CA PRO A 110 12.27 -14.96 -51.70
C PRO A 110 13.56 -14.27 -52.16
N ARG A 111 14.56 -14.25 -51.28
CA ARG A 111 15.88 -13.69 -51.55
C ARG A 111 16.62 -14.59 -52.54
N PRO A 112 17.21 -14.05 -53.64
CA PRO A 112 18.04 -14.84 -54.53
C PRO A 112 19.25 -15.42 -53.78
N SER A 113 19.44 -16.73 -53.87
CA SER A 113 20.59 -17.43 -53.30
C SER A 113 21.80 -17.31 -54.23
N HIS A 114 22.73 -16.42 -53.91
CA HIS A 114 24.09 -16.44 -54.47
C HIS A 114 25.11 -16.70 -53.34
N PRO A 115 26.11 -17.57 -53.56
CA PRO A 115 27.13 -17.86 -52.56
C PRO A 115 28.19 -16.74 -52.49
N PRO A 116 28.87 -16.55 -51.34
CA PRO A 116 29.93 -15.57 -51.23
C PRO A 116 31.22 -16.11 -51.84
N ALA A 117 31.81 -15.38 -52.80
CA ALA A 117 33.16 -15.64 -53.29
C ALA A 117 34.17 -15.14 -52.25
N PHE A 118 34.75 -16.05 -51.45
CA PHE A 118 35.89 -15.76 -50.59
C PHE A 118 37.19 -15.79 -51.41
N LYS A 119 37.83 -14.62 -51.59
CA LYS A 119 39.23 -14.54 -52.03
C LYS A 119 40.13 -14.67 -50.79
N GLN A 120 40.98 -15.69 -50.76
CA GLN A 120 42.01 -15.87 -49.75
C GLN A 120 43.10 -14.78 -49.87
N GLN A 121 43.57 -14.26 -48.74
CA GLN A 121 44.86 -13.56 -48.62
C GLN A 121 45.76 -14.35 -47.66
N PRO A 122 47.10 -14.41 -47.90
CA PRO A 122 47.99 -15.28 -47.13
C PRO A 122 48.50 -14.62 -45.83
N ALA A 123 48.97 -15.51 -44.95
CA ALA A 123 49.22 -15.33 -43.52
C ALA A 123 50.41 -14.43 -43.13
N LYS A 124 50.29 -13.81 -41.94
CA LYS A 124 51.41 -13.65 -40.97
C LYS A 124 50.91 -13.84 -39.53
N LYS A 125 51.60 -14.70 -38.78
CA LYS A 125 51.54 -14.93 -37.31
C LYS A 125 52.92 -14.49 -36.74
N PRO A 126 53.19 -14.53 -35.42
CA PRO A 126 52.47 -14.00 -34.26
C PRO A 126 53.43 -13.20 -33.32
N LYS A 127 52.96 -12.41 -32.34
CA LYS A 127 53.70 -12.20 -31.07
C LYS A 127 52.76 -12.06 -29.87
N GLU A 128 53.08 -12.93 -28.92
CA GLU A 128 52.61 -13.17 -27.56
C GLU A 128 53.02 -12.05 -26.60
N THR A 129 52.34 -11.91 -25.45
CA THR A 129 52.72 -11.31 -24.12
C THR A 129 51.40 -10.89 -23.44
N THR A 130 50.76 -11.71 -22.61
CA THR A 130 51.07 -12.01 -21.19
C THR A 130 51.06 -10.74 -20.33
N GLU A 131 49.97 -10.50 -19.58
CA GLU A 131 50.00 -10.27 -18.12
C GLU A 131 48.60 -9.91 -17.57
N SER A 132 48.08 -10.77 -16.70
CA SER A 132 47.32 -10.35 -15.52
C SER A 132 48.31 -10.23 -14.37
N PRO A 133 48.16 -9.24 -13.47
CA PRO A 133 48.12 -9.58 -12.03
C PRO A 133 47.00 -8.82 -11.31
N GLN A 134 46.06 -9.50 -10.62
CA GLN A 134 46.08 -9.91 -9.20
C GLN A 134 46.16 -8.79 -8.13
N VAL A 135 45.06 -8.70 -7.37
CA VAL A 135 44.88 -8.54 -5.91
C VAL A 135 46.02 -7.94 -5.07
N LYS A 136 45.70 -6.91 -4.26
CA LYS A 136 46.33 -6.70 -2.94
C LYS A 136 45.32 -6.29 -1.86
N THR A 137 45.52 -6.99 -0.75
CA THR A 137 44.95 -6.93 0.60
C THR A 137 45.53 -5.78 1.43
N GLU A 138 44.78 -5.28 2.43
CA GLU A 138 45.19 -4.76 3.77
C GLU A 138 43.95 -4.05 4.36
N ALA A 139 43.29 -4.43 5.47
CA ALA A 139 43.67 -4.74 6.85
C ALA A 139 44.12 -3.51 7.69
N ASP A 140 43.64 -3.48 8.94
CA ASP A 140 44.10 -2.69 10.11
C ASP A 140 43.42 -1.33 10.39
N VAL A 141 42.99 -0.88 11.59
CA VAL A 141 42.70 -1.42 12.95
C VAL A 141 42.11 -0.27 13.81
N GLY A 142 41.41 -0.60 14.90
CA GLY A 142 41.30 0.22 16.13
C GLY A 142 39.99 1.00 16.28
N GLY A 143 39.10 0.68 17.24
CA GLY A 143 39.23 0.91 18.70
C GLY A 143 38.44 2.20 19.05
N VAL A 144 37.68 2.40 20.13
CA VAL A 144 37.64 1.86 21.49
C VAL A 144 36.26 2.20 22.10
N LEU A 145 35.85 1.33 23.02
CA LEU A 145 34.74 1.36 23.97
C LEU A 145 34.74 2.60 24.90
N VAL A 146 33.57 3.19 25.20
CA VAL A 146 33.39 4.05 26.38
C VAL A 146 32.14 3.64 27.15
N ASP A 147 32.37 3.16 28.38
CA ASP A 147 31.36 2.90 29.40
C ASP A 147 30.79 4.21 29.95
N ILE A 148 29.49 4.23 30.24
CA ILE A 148 28.80 5.33 30.92
C ILE A 148 28.56 4.86 32.36
N THR A 149 29.15 5.59 33.30
CA THR A 149 28.91 5.49 34.76
C THR A 149 27.57 6.12 35.12
#